data_AF-A0A846NDZ6-F1
#
_entry.id   AF-A0A846NDZ6-F1
#
_cell.length_a   1.000
_cell.length_b   1.000
_cell.length_c   1.000
_cell.angle_alpha   90.00
_cell.angle_beta   90.00
_cell.angle_gamma   90.00
#
_symmetry.space_group_name_H-M   'P 1'
#
loop_
_entity.id
_entity.type
_entity.pdbx_description
1 polymer ?
#
loop_
_entity_poly.entity_id
_entity_poly.type
_entity_poly.pdbx_seq_one_letter_code
_entity_poly.pdbx_strand_id
1 'polypeptide(L)'
;MKCEYDGYTLYELPPNSQGISTLQLLKAIEVSELNKLPFKSPERIDKFFRLATAVYHDRDRHVADPNYHETPVDKLLSPTYLREILHREIKNHGELNPNDTTFFVVADKYGNLVGFIQSVFHGFGSGIVAHDIPFQNRGAGFAKRPRVPNSPAPRKRPLHTLSILMARHDTQGDYMIGCAGGDLRPQIHAEVFTNTADYKMPLSKAVDAPRHILTSWNEG
;
A
#
# COMPACT_ATOMS: atom_id res chain seq x y z
N MET A 1 3.58 -7.01 9.97
CA MET A 1 4.48 -7.78 9.07
C MET A 1 5.69 -6.91 8.71
N LYS A 2 6.76 -7.48 8.17
CA LYS A 2 7.99 -6.72 7.87
C LYS A 2 8.79 -7.28 6.69
N CYS A 3 9.66 -6.45 6.11
CA CYS A 3 10.72 -6.85 5.17
C CYS A 3 11.92 -5.90 5.27
N GLU A 4 13.07 -6.31 4.72
CA GLU A 4 14.26 -5.45 4.62
C GLU A 4 14.31 -4.74 3.26
N TYR A 5 14.76 -3.48 3.24
CA TYR A 5 14.96 -2.65 2.04
C TYR A 5 16.12 -1.68 2.28
N ASP A 6 17.21 -1.76 1.51
CA ASP A 6 18.36 -0.84 1.60
C ASP A 6 18.83 -0.51 3.05
N GLY A 7 18.95 -1.54 3.90
CA GLY A 7 19.35 -1.39 5.31
C GLY A 7 18.24 -0.89 6.27
N TYR A 8 17.05 -0.57 5.75
CA TYR A 8 15.85 -0.33 6.55
C TYR A 8 15.09 -1.63 6.81
N THR A 9 14.59 -1.78 8.04
CA THR A 9 13.49 -2.71 8.31
C THR A 9 12.17 -1.97 8.15
N LEU A 10 11.36 -2.41 7.18
CA LEU A 10 10.05 -1.86 6.87
C LEU A 10 8.96 -2.66 7.58
N TYR A 11 7.96 -1.96 8.12
CA TYR A 11 6.82 -2.51 8.83
C TYR A 11 5.53 -1.96 8.24
N GLU A 12 4.54 -2.84 8.09
CA GLU A 12 3.17 -2.49 7.69
C GLU A 12 2.16 -3.38 8.43
N LEU A 13 0.89 -2.96 8.37
CA LEU A 13 -0.23 -3.69 8.97
C LEU A 13 -0.49 -5.01 8.22
N PRO A 14 -0.66 -6.15 8.92
CA PRO A 14 -0.91 -7.44 8.27
C PRO A 14 -2.27 -7.49 7.56
N PRO A 15 -2.53 -8.51 6.71
CA PRO A 15 -3.86 -8.80 6.17
C PRO A 15 -4.92 -8.82 7.29
N ASN A 16 -6.12 -8.29 7.06
CA ASN A 16 -6.75 -7.86 5.80
C ASN A 16 -6.38 -6.46 5.29
N SER A 17 -5.38 -5.78 5.86
CA SER A 17 -4.89 -4.52 5.31
C SER A 17 -4.14 -4.73 3.99
N GLN A 18 -4.22 -3.74 3.09
CA GLN A 18 -3.39 -3.66 1.88
C GLN A 18 -1.93 -3.25 2.14
N GLY A 19 -1.50 -3.11 3.40
CA GLY A 19 -0.10 -2.76 3.72
C GLY A 19 0.92 -3.70 3.08
N ILE A 20 0.53 -4.95 2.75
CA ILE A 20 1.42 -5.91 2.08
C ILE A 20 1.76 -5.45 0.67
N SER A 21 0.83 -4.77 0.00
CA SER A 21 1.07 -4.17 -1.30
C SER A 21 2.12 -3.07 -1.23
N THR A 22 2.19 -2.29 -0.13
CA THR A 22 3.28 -1.31 0.07
C THR A 22 4.63 -2.02 0.11
N LEU A 23 4.75 -3.06 0.95
CA LEU A 23 5.99 -3.81 1.10
C LEU A 23 6.38 -4.54 -0.19
N GLN A 24 5.41 -5.15 -0.87
CA GLN A 24 5.63 -5.84 -2.13
C GLN A 24 6.09 -4.87 -3.22
N LEU A 25 5.49 -3.69 -3.32
CA LEU A 25 5.87 -2.68 -4.32
C LEU A 25 7.28 -2.16 -4.05
N LEU A 26 7.62 -1.85 -2.81
CA LEU A 26 8.99 -1.45 -2.44
C LEU A 26 10.00 -2.54 -2.77
N LYS A 27 9.75 -3.80 -2.38
CA LYS A 27 10.65 -4.91 -2.74
C LYS A 27 10.74 -5.12 -4.26
N ALA A 28 9.66 -4.93 -5.01
CA ALA A 28 9.68 -4.99 -6.48
C ALA A 28 10.54 -3.86 -7.08
N ILE A 29 10.49 -2.65 -6.51
CA ILE A 29 11.32 -1.52 -6.91
C ILE A 29 12.80 -1.84 -6.71
N GLU A 30 13.17 -2.38 -5.54
CA GLU A 30 14.55 -2.79 -5.23
C GLU A 30 15.05 -3.89 -6.18
N VAL A 31 14.25 -4.95 -6.35
CA VAL A 31 14.61 -6.11 -7.19
C VAL A 31 14.71 -5.76 -8.67
N SER A 32 13.91 -4.81 -9.15
CA SER A 32 13.95 -4.33 -10.54
C SER A 32 14.97 -3.21 -10.77
N GLU A 33 15.64 -2.75 -9.71
CA GLU A 33 16.58 -1.62 -9.70
C GLU A 33 15.95 -0.32 -10.23
N LEU A 34 14.63 -0.18 -10.14
CA LEU A 34 13.91 1.02 -10.57
C LEU A 34 14.39 2.26 -9.81
N ASN A 35 14.73 2.09 -8.53
CA ASN A 35 15.28 3.13 -7.66
C ASN A 35 16.65 3.64 -8.10
N LYS A 36 17.38 2.92 -8.97
CA LYS A 36 18.66 3.37 -9.53
C LYS A 36 18.50 4.28 -10.75
N LEU A 37 17.30 4.34 -11.34
CA LEU A 37 17.02 5.23 -12.47
C LEU A 37 16.93 6.70 -12.01
N PRO A 38 17.30 7.68 -12.86
CA PRO A 38 17.16 9.08 -12.53
C PRO A 38 15.73 9.43 -12.13
N PHE A 39 15.57 10.27 -11.09
CA PHE A 39 14.27 10.62 -10.51
C PHE A 39 13.22 11.07 -11.55
N LYS A 40 13.64 11.87 -12.54
CA LYS A 40 12.79 12.42 -13.62
C LYS A 40 12.72 11.55 -14.88
N SER A 41 13.21 10.30 -14.83
CA SER A 41 13.23 9.43 -16.00
C SER A 41 11.81 8.98 -16.39
N PRO A 42 11.37 9.15 -17.65
CA PRO A 42 10.12 8.57 -18.13
C PRO A 42 10.08 7.04 -18.01
N GLU A 43 11.24 6.39 -18.21
CA GLU A 43 11.37 4.94 -18.05
C GLU A 43 11.08 4.48 -16.61
N ARG A 44 11.48 5.28 -15.62
CA ARG A 44 11.17 5.01 -14.21
C ARG A 44 9.65 5.01 -13.98
N ILE A 45 8.94 5.96 -14.56
CA ILE A 45 7.48 6.08 -14.40
C ILE A 45 6.76 4.90 -15.08
N ASP A 46 7.13 4.57 -16.32
CA ASP A 46 6.54 3.44 -17.04
C ASP A 46 6.76 2.11 -16.30
N LYS A 47 8.00 1.85 -15.86
CA LYS A 47 8.29 0.67 -15.05
C LYS A 47 7.52 0.67 -13.74
N PHE A 48 7.41 1.81 -13.05
CA PHE A 48 6.67 1.91 -11.79
C PHE A 48 5.21 1.50 -11.97
N PHE A 49 4.55 1.95 -13.04
CA PHE A 49 3.17 1.54 -13.33
C PHE A 49 3.04 0.04 -13.62
N ARG A 50 3.99 -0.57 -14.34
CA ARG A 50 4.00 -2.03 -14.55
C ARG A 50 4.13 -2.80 -13.24
N LEU A 51 5.03 -2.36 -12.35
CA LEU A 51 5.18 -2.96 -11.02
C LEU A 51 3.92 -2.79 -10.18
N ALA A 52 3.35 -1.58 -10.15
CA ALA A 52 2.13 -1.29 -9.42
C ALA A 52 0.98 -2.20 -9.90
N THR A 53 0.76 -2.32 -11.22
CA THR A 53 -0.23 -3.23 -11.80
C THR A 53 -0.03 -4.67 -11.32
N ALA A 54 1.22 -5.16 -11.32
CA ALA A 54 1.55 -6.50 -10.83
C ALA A 54 1.22 -6.71 -9.35
N VAL A 55 1.59 -5.74 -8.51
CA VAL A 55 1.32 -5.78 -7.07
C VAL A 55 -0.18 -5.68 -6.76
N TYR A 56 -0.92 -4.81 -7.45
CA TYR A 56 -2.37 -4.70 -7.25
C TYR A 56 -3.12 -5.93 -7.74
N HIS A 57 -2.64 -6.58 -8.80
CA HIS A 57 -3.17 -7.88 -9.23
C HIS A 57 -2.99 -8.95 -8.13
N ASP A 58 -1.83 -9.00 -7.48
CA ASP A 58 -1.60 -9.92 -6.36
C ASP A 58 -2.43 -9.55 -5.12
N ARG A 59 -2.56 -8.24 -4.82
CA ARG A 59 -3.43 -7.72 -3.76
C ARG A 59 -4.84 -8.28 -3.89
N ASP A 60 -5.45 -8.08 -5.06
CA ASP A 60 -6.84 -8.43 -5.32
C ASP A 60 -7.06 -9.95 -5.32
N ARG A 61 -6.00 -10.72 -5.62
CA ARG A 61 -6.04 -12.18 -5.62
C ARG A 61 -5.83 -12.81 -4.24
N HIS A 62 -5.07 -12.17 -3.36
CA HIS A 62 -4.53 -12.82 -2.16
C HIS A 62 -4.86 -12.13 -0.84
N VAL A 63 -5.16 -10.83 -0.82
CA VAL A 63 -5.38 -10.09 0.43
C VAL A 63 -6.83 -10.24 0.88
N ALA A 64 -7.02 -10.80 2.08
CA ALA A 64 -8.33 -11.08 2.65
C ALA A 64 -8.26 -11.19 4.19
N ASP A 65 -9.42 -11.42 4.83
CA ASP A 65 -9.47 -11.70 6.27
C ASP A 65 -8.66 -12.96 6.62
N PRO A 66 -7.65 -12.85 7.52
CA PRO A 66 -6.83 -13.99 7.93
C PRO A 66 -7.63 -15.11 8.61
N ASN A 67 -8.83 -14.82 9.13
CA ASN A 67 -9.72 -15.86 9.68
C ASN A 67 -10.39 -16.73 8.60
N TYR A 68 -10.30 -16.34 7.33
CA TYR A 68 -10.97 -17.01 6.19
C TYR A 68 -9.99 -17.41 5.07
N HIS A 69 -8.85 -16.73 4.97
CA HIS A 69 -7.85 -16.99 3.95
C HIS A 69 -6.46 -16.60 4.44
N GLU A 70 -5.51 -17.52 4.30
CA GLU A 70 -4.11 -17.26 4.59
C GLU A 70 -3.44 -16.60 3.37
N THR A 71 -3.19 -15.29 3.47
CA THR A 71 -2.41 -14.56 2.47
C THR A 71 -0.95 -15.06 2.48
N PRO A 72 -0.37 -15.48 1.34
CA PRO A 72 0.97 -16.06 1.29
C PRO A 72 2.06 -14.98 1.35
N VAL A 73 2.18 -14.31 2.50
CA VAL A 73 3.04 -13.12 2.70
C VAL A 73 4.50 -13.40 2.30
N ASP A 74 5.07 -14.50 2.76
CA ASP A 74 6.48 -14.85 2.50
C ASP A 74 6.76 -15.05 1.01
N LYS A 75 5.80 -15.66 0.29
CA LYS A 75 5.89 -15.81 -1.16
C LYS A 75 5.84 -14.46 -1.86
N LEU A 76 4.86 -13.63 -1.52
CA LEU A 76 4.64 -12.32 -2.17
C LEU A 76 5.83 -11.38 -1.98
N LEU A 77 6.55 -11.49 -0.87
CA LEU A 77 7.75 -10.67 -0.58
C LEU A 77 9.07 -11.33 -1.00
N SER A 78 9.03 -12.57 -1.52
CA SER A 78 10.25 -13.29 -1.90
C SER A 78 10.89 -12.70 -3.18
N PRO A 79 12.23 -12.54 -3.23
CA PRO A 79 12.90 -12.04 -4.43
C PRO A 79 12.67 -12.90 -5.68
N THR A 80 12.52 -14.21 -5.52
CA THR A 80 12.23 -15.13 -6.62
C THR A 80 10.87 -14.85 -7.23
N TYR A 81 9.81 -14.77 -6.42
CA TYR A 81 8.47 -14.45 -6.91
C TYR A 81 8.40 -13.03 -7.48
N LEU A 82 9.08 -12.07 -6.86
CA LEU A 82 9.12 -10.70 -7.36
C LEU A 82 9.72 -10.63 -8.76
N ARG A 83 10.79 -11.38 -9.05
CA ARG A 83 11.34 -11.49 -10.42
C ARG A 83 10.35 -12.11 -11.41
N GLU A 84 9.52 -13.06 -10.98
CA GLU A 84 8.48 -13.64 -11.84
C GLU A 84 7.41 -12.61 -12.21
N ILE A 85 6.98 -11.77 -11.27
CA ILE A 85 5.91 -10.78 -11.54
C ILE A 85 6.39 -9.63 -12.45
N LEU A 86 7.71 -9.35 -12.51
CA LEU A 86 8.29 -8.34 -13.41
C LEU A 86 8.00 -8.62 -14.89
N HIS A 87 7.87 -9.89 -15.25
CA HIS A 87 7.65 -10.35 -16.62
C HIS A 87 6.22 -10.78 -16.90
N ARG A 88 5.32 -10.65 -15.90
CA ARG A 88 3.94 -11.12 -16.01
C ARG A 88 3.12 -10.14 -16.84
N GLU A 89 2.54 -10.63 -17.94
CA GLU A 89 1.48 -9.91 -18.64
C GLU A 89 0.18 -9.98 -17.83
N ILE A 90 -0.40 -8.82 -17.54
CA ILE A 90 -1.68 -8.71 -16.84
C ILE A 90 -2.75 -8.31 -17.84
N LYS A 91 -3.64 -9.26 -18.09
CA LYS A 91 -4.69 -9.23 -19.13
C LYS A 91 -6.07 -8.89 -18.58
N ASN A 92 -6.14 -8.49 -17.31
CA ASN A 92 -7.41 -8.14 -16.69
C ASN A 92 -7.56 -6.63 -16.54
N HIS A 93 -8.80 -6.18 -16.42
CA HIS A 93 -9.12 -4.82 -16.01
C HIS A 93 -9.01 -4.69 -14.48
N GLY A 94 -8.39 -3.60 -14.02
CA GLY A 94 -8.48 -3.16 -12.64
C GLY A 94 -8.58 -1.65 -12.52
N GLU A 95 -9.21 -1.22 -11.43
CA GLU A 95 -9.48 0.17 -11.13
C GLU A 95 -9.23 0.42 -9.64
N LEU A 96 -8.57 1.54 -9.34
CA LEU A 96 -8.19 1.95 -7.99
C LEU A 96 -8.99 3.17 -7.61
N ASN A 97 -9.65 3.11 -6.46
CA ASN A 97 -10.54 4.16 -6.01
C ASN A 97 -9.80 5.09 -5.04
N PRO A 98 -9.56 6.36 -5.41
CA PRO A 98 -9.14 7.37 -4.46
C PRO A 98 -10.24 7.54 -3.41
N ASN A 99 -9.86 7.59 -2.14
CA ASN A 99 -10.80 7.81 -1.05
C ASN A 99 -10.13 8.60 0.08
N ASP A 100 -10.93 9.34 0.82
CA ASP A 100 -10.44 10.19 1.89
C ASP A 100 -10.33 9.45 3.23
N THR A 101 -9.42 9.89 4.09
CA THR A 101 -9.12 9.29 5.40
C THR A 101 -8.26 10.23 6.22
N THR A 102 -8.39 10.17 7.55
CA THR A 102 -7.48 10.88 8.45
C THR A 102 -6.33 9.97 8.89
N PHE A 103 -5.12 10.50 8.78
CA PHE A 103 -3.88 9.93 9.30
C PHE A 103 -3.17 11.00 10.14
N PHE A 104 -2.55 10.59 11.24
CA PHE A 104 -1.61 11.44 11.97
C PHE A 104 -0.53 10.61 12.63
N VAL A 105 0.58 11.27 12.95
CA VAL A 105 1.70 10.72 13.71
C VAL A 105 1.90 11.55 14.97
N VAL A 106 2.14 10.86 16.09
CA VAL A 106 2.58 11.48 17.34
C VAL A 106 3.95 10.91 17.69
N ALA A 107 4.89 11.79 18.00
CA ALA A 107 6.19 11.44 18.53
C ALA A 107 6.43 12.22 19.83
N ASP A 108 7.09 11.60 20.80
CA ASP A 108 7.43 12.26 22.07
C ASP A 108 8.93 12.20 22.40
N LYS A 109 9.32 12.92 23.45
CA LYS A 109 10.71 13.00 23.92
C LYS A 109 11.26 11.71 24.53
N TYR A 110 10.41 10.72 24.77
CA TYR A 110 10.79 9.41 25.31
C TYR A 110 11.05 8.38 24.21
N GLY A 111 10.92 8.79 22.94
CA GLY A 111 11.10 7.91 21.79
C GLY A 111 9.85 7.12 21.43
N ASN A 112 8.68 7.44 22.00
CA ASN A 112 7.43 6.83 21.54
C ASN A 112 7.06 7.41 20.17
N LEU A 113 6.64 6.52 19.27
CA LEU A 113 6.18 6.88 17.93
C LEU A 113 4.88 6.13 17.63
N VAL A 114 3.80 6.87 17.41
CA VAL A 114 2.47 6.32 17.16
C VAL A 114 1.94 6.83 15.84
N GLY A 115 1.68 5.91 14.91
CA GLY A 115 0.95 6.16 13.68
C GLY A 115 -0.49 5.75 13.86
N PHE A 116 -1.40 6.68 13.62
CA PHE A 116 -2.83 6.41 13.76
C PHE A 116 -3.56 6.73 12.47
N ILE A 117 -4.42 5.80 12.06
CA ILE A 117 -5.20 5.95 10.84
C ILE A 117 -6.61 5.41 11.03
N GLN A 118 -7.61 6.20 10.65
CA GLN A 118 -9.01 5.85 10.82
C GLN A 118 -9.87 6.33 9.66
N SER A 119 -10.93 5.58 9.33
CA SER A 119 -11.79 5.92 8.21
C SER A 119 -13.15 5.25 8.34
N VAL A 120 -14.20 5.99 7.99
CA VAL A 120 -15.55 5.45 7.75
C VAL A 120 -15.72 4.90 6.31
N PHE A 121 -14.61 4.75 5.59
CA PHE A 121 -14.44 4.40 4.17
C PHE A 121 -14.72 5.56 3.22
N HIS A 122 -15.93 5.73 2.71
CA HIS A 122 -16.28 6.91 1.91
C HIS A 122 -16.61 8.11 2.83
N GLY A 123 -16.61 9.34 2.30
CA GLY A 123 -17.02 10.52 3.05
C GLY A 123 -18.42 10.32 3.66
N PHE A 124 -18.56 10.58 4.96
CA PHE A 124 -19.77 10.29 5.78
C PHE A 124 -20.20 8.80 5.83
N GLY A 125 -19.34 7.88 5.38
CA GLY A 125 -19.55 6.45 5.42
C GLY A 125 -20.79 6.01 4.64
N SER A 126 -21.72 5.38 5.35
CA SER A 126 -22.99 4.90 4.79
C SER A 126 -24.07 5.98 4.65
N GLY A 127 -23.84 7.17 5.20
CA GLY A 127 -24.87 8.19 5.38
C GLY A 127 -25.85 7.90 6.52
N ILE A 128 -25.71 6.76 7.20
CA ILE A 128 -26.52 6.39 8.38
C ILE A 128 -25.83 6.95 9.63
N VAL A 129 -26.58 7.68 10.44
CA VAL A 129 -26.13 8.24 11.72
C VAL A 129 -27.08 7.78 12.82
N ALA A 130 -26.54 7.25 13.91
CA ALA A 130 -27.31 6.96 15.11
C ALA A 130 -26.59 7.57 16.32
N HIS A 131 -27.31 8.33 17.15
CA HIS A 131 -26.73 9.05 18.30
C HIS A 131 -25.50 9.89 17.90
N ASP A 132 -25.58 10.62 16.79
CA ASP A 132 -24.51 11.44 16.23
C ASP A 132 -23.23 10.67 15.81
N ILE A 133 -23.31 9.34 15.75
CA ILE A 133 -22.21 8.48 15.29
C ILE A 133 -22.49 8.05 13.83
N PRO A 134 -21.67 8.48 12.85
CA PRO A 134 -21.79 8.03 11.47
C PRO A 134 -21.30 6.59 11.33
N PHE A 135 -22.07 5.76 10.63
CA PHE A 135 -21.73 4.37 10.38
C PHE A 135 -20.90 4.24 9.12
N GLN A 136 -19.80 3.48 9.20
CA GLN A 136 -18.95 3.18 8.06
C GLN A 136 -19.69 2.38 6.97
N ASN A 137 -19.25 2.53 5.72
CA ASN A 137 -19.66 1.67 4.60
C ASN A 137 -18.53 0.73 4.13
N ARG A 138 -17.61 0.37 5.03
CA ARG A 138 -16.43 -0.47 4.76
C ARG A 138 -16.74 -1.82 4.09
N GLY A 139 -17.95 -2.35 4.25
CA GLY A 139 -18.41 -3.55 3.54
C GLY A 139 -18.25 -3.47 2.02
N ALA A 140 -18.23 -2.26 1.44
CA ALA A 140 -17.96 -2.06 0.02
C ALA A 140 -16.51 -2.44 -0.41
N GLY A 141 -15.61 -2.71 0.54
CA GLY A 141 -14.27 -3.25 0.28
C GLY A 141 -14.24 -4.76 -0.02
N PHE A 142 -15.37 -5.46 0.03
CA PHE A 142 -15.43 -6.85 -0.46
C PHE A 142 -15.34 -6.91 -1.98
N ALA A 143 -14.78 -8.02 -2.48
CA ALA A 143 -14.76 -8.28 -3.91
C ALA A 143 -16.18 -8.46 -4.45
N LYS A 144 -16.46 -7.82 -5.61
CA LYS A 144 -17.73 -7.98 -6.33
C LYS A 144 -17.89 -9.37 -6.95
N ARG A 145 -16.77 -10.06 -7.23
CA ARG A 145 -16.78 -11.42 -7.79
C ARG A 145 -16.98 -12.46 -6.69
N PRO A 146 -17.83 -13.48 -6.90
CA PRO A 146 -17.98 -14.56 -5.95
C PRO A 146 -16.76 -15.50 -5.96
N ARG A 147 -16.58 -16.26 -4.88
CA ARG A 147 -15.60 -17.35 -4.74
C ARG A 147 -14.12 -16.95 -4.87
N VAL A 148 -13.80 -15.69 -4.63
CA VAL A 148 -12.41 -15.21 -4.43
C VAL A 148 -12.12 -15.00 -2.94
N PRO A 149 -10.84 -14.95 -2.52
CA PRO A 149 -10.47 -14.79 -1.11
C PRO A 149 -11.14 -13.62 -0.39
N ASN A 150 -11.37 -12.48 -1.05
CA ASN A 150 -12.06 -11.33 -0.47
C ASN A 150 -13.59 -11.28 -0.78
N SER A 151 -14.22 -12.43 -1.07
CA SER A 151 -15.70 -12.48 -1.21
C SER A 151 -16.40 -12.25 0.13
N PRO A 152 -17.61 -11.63 0.16
CA PRO A 152 -18.38 -11.45 1.40
C PRO A 152 -18.70 -12.77 2.10
N ALA A 153 -18.63 -12.77 3.43
CA ALA A 153 -19.13 -13.86 4.28
C ALA A 153 -19.55 -13.33 5.67
N PRO A 154 -20.48 -13.99 6.38
CA PRO A 154 -20.86 -13.58 7.73
C PRO A 154 -19.64 -13.52 8.67
N ARG A 155 -19.51 -12.44 9.44
CA ARG A 155 -18.38 -12.16 10.38
C ARG A 155 -16.99 -12.01 9.74
N LYS A 156 -16.90 -12.01 8.41
CA LYS A 156 -15.67 -11.72 7.69
C LYS A 156 -15.45 -10.21 7.60
N ARG A 157 -14.20 -9.78 7.64
CA ARG A 157 -13.79 -8.39 7.40
C ARG A 157 -13.39 -8.22 5.93
N PRO A 158 -13.84 -7.14 5.25
CA PRO A 158 -13.43 -6.85 3.87
C PRO A 158 -11.98 -6.39 3.82
N LEU A 159 -11.30 -6.53 2.67
CA LEU A 159 -10.00 -5.92 2.43
C LEU A 159 -10.02 -4.44 2.87
N HIS A 160 -8.98 -4.05 3.63
CA HIS A 160 -8.90 -2.73 4.23
C HIS A 160 -7.83 -1.88 3.55
N THR A 161 -8.22 -0.66 3.16
CA THR A 161 -7.30 0.31 2.56
C THR A 161 -6.40 1.04 3.57
N LEU A 162 -6.55 0.76 4.87
CA LEU A 162 -5.83 1.46 5.93
C LEU A 162 -4.45 0.82 6.11
N SER A 163 -3.40 1.57 5.81
CA SER A 163 -2.00 1.17 5.90
C SER A 163 -1.16 2.31 6.46
N ILE A 164 -0.06 1.97 7.12
CA ILE A 164 0.93 2.90 7.66
C ILE A 164 2.29 2.23 7.49
N LEU A 165 3.17 2.86 6.73
CA LEU A 165 4.53 2.37 6.56
C LEU A 165 5.41 2.93 7.69
N MET A 166 6.04 2.05 8.46
CA MET A 166 7.11 2.44 9.36
C MET A 166 8.44 1.87 8.83
N ALA A 167 9.46 2.71 8.70
CA ALA A 167 10.79 2.31 8.28
C ALA A 167 11.77 2.62 9.41
N ARG A 168 12.55 1.62 9.82
CA ARG A 168 13.55 1.76 10.89
C ARG A 168 14.94 1.52 10.34
N HIS A 169 15.89 2.35 10.72
CA HIS A 169 17.29 2.20 10.35
C HIS A 169 18.19 2.72 11.47
N ASP A 170 19.24 1.94 11.79
CA ASP A 170 20.14 2.20 12.92
C ASP A 170 20.82 3.58 12.88
N THR A 171 21.18 4.10 11.69
CA THR A 171 21.90 5.37 11.53
C THR A 171 21.18 6.42 10.69
N GLN A 172 20.21 6.06 9.84
CA GLN A 172 19.52 7.01 8.95
C GLN A 172 18.19 7.55 9.52
N GLY A 173 17.80 7.08 10.71
CA GLY A 173 16.60 7.50 11.41
C GLY A 173 15.36 6.66 11.08
N ASP A 174 14.34 6.82 11.92
CA ASP A 174 13.05 6.16 11.78
C ASP A 174 12.06 7.09 11.04
N TYR A 175 11.28 6.50 10.13
CA TYR A 175 10.24 7.18 9.38
C TYR A 175 8.89 6.51 9.61
N MET A 176 7.84 7.34 9.66
CA MET A 176 6.47 6.87 9.67
C MET A 176 5.67 7.63 8.62
N ILE A 177 5.19 6.89 7.64
CA ILE A 177 4.57 7.42 6.43
C ILE A 177 3.14 6.90 6.37
N GLY A 178 2.20 7.82 6.27
CA GLY A 178 0.80 7.55 6.06
C GLY A 178 0.15 8.68 5.28
N CYS A 179 -0.97 8.38 4.65
CA CYS A 179 -1.70 9.35 3.83
C CYS A 179 -3.18 8.99 3.71
N ALA A 180 -4.00 9.98 3.36
CA ALA A 180 -5.27 9.75 2.69
C ALA A 180 -5.04 9.18 1.28
N GLY A 181 -6.04 8.56 0.67
CA GLY A 181 -5.93 8.10 -0.72
C GLY A 181 -6.43 6.69 -1.00
N GLY A 182 -7.25 6.09 -0.13
CA GLY A 182 -7.91 4.82 -0.44
C GLY A 182 -6.97 3.72 -0.96
N ASP A 183 -7.24 3.24 -2.16
CA ASP A 183 -6.43 2.22 -2.84
C ASP A 183 -5.02 2.71 -3.21
N LEU A 184 -4.78 4.02 -3.29
CA LEU A 184 -3.54 4.61 -3.81
C LEU A 184 -2.38 4.61 -2.81
N ARG A 185 -2.63 4.28 -1.54
CA ARG A 185 -1.63 4.41 -0.46
C ARG A 185 -0.37 3.59 -0.67
N PRO A 186 -0.41 2.33 -1.12
CA PRO A 186 0.80 1.58 -1.43
C PRO A 186 1.74 2.32 -2.39
N GLN A 187 1.18 2.98 -3.40
CA GLN A 187 1.96 3.78 -4.36
C GLN A 187 2.53 5.03 -3.68
N ILE A 188 1.71 5.78 -2.95
CA ILE A 188 2.13 7.01 -2.26
C ILE A 188 3.21 6.70 -1.22
N HIS A 189 3.05 5.64 -0.43
CA HIS A 189 4.03 5.20 0.55
C HIS A 189 5.35 4.83 -0.14
N ALA A 190 5.30 4.09 -1.25
CA ALA A 190 6.49 3.71 -1.99
C ALA A 190 7.21 4.92 -2.60
N GLU A 191 6.48 5.85 -3.24
CA GLU A 191 7.08 7.05 -3.81
C GLU A 191 7.72 7.94 -2.74
N VAL A 192 7.02 8.25 -1.65
CA VAL A 192 7.55 9.10 -0.58
C VAL A 192 8.75 8.45 0.11
N PHE A 193 8.69 7.14 0.34
CA PHE A 193 9.79 6.42 0.97
C PHE A 193 11.02 6.38 0.06
N THR A 194 10.88 6.01 -1.22
CA THR A 194 12.02 5.98 -2.17
C THR A 194 12.62 7.36 -2.42
N ASN A 195 11.82 8.42 -2.41
CA ASN A 195 12.34 9.81 -2.46
C ASN A 195 13.32 10.10 -1.33
N THR A 196 13.05 9.57 -0.13
CA THR A 196 13.91 9.75 1.04
C THR A 196 15.06 8.74 1.06
N ALA A 197 14.75 7.44 0.95
CA ALA A 197 15.69 6.36 1.10
C ALA A 197 16.67 6.26 -0.08
N ASP A 198 16.19 6.35 -1.33
CA ASP A 198 17.02 6.13 -2.52
C ASP A 198 17.55 7.45 -3.09
N TYR A 199 16.68 8.43 -3.28
CA TYR A 199 17.03 9.73 -3.87
C TYR A 199 17.60 10.74 -2.86
N LYS A 200 17.69 10.36 -1.59
CA LYS A 200 18.27 11.16 -0.50
C LYS A 200 17.67 12.56 -0.41
N MET A 201 16.40 12.71 -0.76
CA MET A 201 15.71 13.99 -0.66
C MET A 201 15.45 14.34 0.81
N PRO A 202 15.59 15.61 1.22
CA PRO A 202 15.08 16.08 2.51
C PRO A 202 13.59 15.77 2.64
N LEU A 203 13.12 15.42 3.84
CA LEU A 203 11.75 14.93 4.06
C LEU A 203 10.66 15.84 3.47
N SER A 204 10.75 17.15 3.66
CA SER A 204 9.79 18.10 3.07
C SER A 204 9.77 18.03 1.55
N LYS A 205 10.94 17.92 0.90
CA LYS A 205 11.05 17.76 -0.54
C LYS A 205 10.58 16.40 -1.03
N ALA A 206 10.82 15.34 -0.26
CA ALA A 206 10.32 14.00 -0.57
C ALA A 206 8.79 13.96 -0.57
N VAL A 207 8.15 14.69 0.36
CA VAL A 207 6.69 14.83 0.42
C VAL A 207 6.17 15.75 -0.69
N ASP A 208 6.80 16.89 -0.95
CA ASP A 208 6.37 17.87 -1.96
C ASP A 208 6.62 17.42 -3.41
N ALA A 209 7.44 16.38 -3.60
CA ALA A 209 7.78 15.88 -4.92
C ALA A 209 6.53 15.47 -5.72
N PRO A 210 6.52 15.70 -7.04
CA PRO A 210 5.46 15.19 -7.91
C PRO A 210 5.30 13.67 -7.75
N ARG A 211 4.04 13.21 -7.76
CA ARG A 211 3.70 11.79 -7.64
C ARG A 211 3.09 11.27 -8.93
N HIS A 212 3.39 10.02 -9.26
CA HIS A 212 2.86 9.34 -10.43
C HIS A 212 2.03 8.15 -9.98
N ILE A 213 0.71 8.26 -10.15
CA ILE A 213 -0.22 7.29 -9.59
C ILE A 213 -0.95 6.56 -10.73
N LEU A 214 -0.84 5.23 -10.73
CA LEU A 214 -1.71 4.35 -11.48
C LEU A 214 -3.11 4.42 -10.85
N THR A 215 -4.13 4.68 -11.67
CA THR A 215 -5.54 4.69 -11.24
C THR A 215 -6.37 3.57 -11.85
N SER A 216 -5.98 3.06 -13.02
CA SER A 216 -6.62 1.92 -13.68
C SER A 216 -5.67 1.27 -14.68
N TRP A 217 -5.96 0.02 -15.06
CA TRP A 217 -5.28 -0.71 -16.13
C TRP A 217 -6.28 -1.60 -16.87
N ASN A 218 -6.15 -1.64 -18.20
CA ASN A 218 -7.02 -2.39 -19.11
C ASN A 218 -6.16 -3.13 -20.14
N GLU A 219 -6.73 -4.16 -20.79
CA GLU A 219 -6.28 -4.47 -22.15
C GLU A 219 -6.67 -3.29 -23.05
N GLY A 220 -5.71 -2.78 -23.83
CA GLY A 220 -5.89 -1.62 -24.70
C GLY A 220 -6.98 -1.79 -25.74
#